data_AF-A0A938FS20-F1
#
_entry.id   AF-A0A938FS20-F1
#
_cell.length_a   1.000
_cell.length_b   1.000
_cell.length_c   1.000
_cell.angle_alpha   90.00
_cell.angle_beta   90.00
_cell.angle_gamma   90.00
#
_symmetry.space_group_name_H-M   'P 1'
#
loop_
_entity.id
_entity.type
_entity.pdbx_description
1 polymer ?
#
loop_
_entity_poly.entity_id
_entity_poly.type
_entity_poly.pdbx_seq_one_letter_code
_entity_poly.pdbx_strand_id
1 'polypeptide(L)'
;MRKVRQALLAIACAVSALAGAENVTVRSLRLVPGDPTLWGVNGSQRFLVLASYPDGMQRDVTTQSRLAVSDAKLARVEAAGRIVALADGKFELAAHFAGQVAKTTVTAAGARDPRQFSFARELGGIFTKRGCNSSDCHGSVKGKGGLKLSANALYPQEDYRWIVEGGAYQVLSAEPAGPRIPRIEKKDPEKSLLLLKPTEGLPHGGGRRFSQGSADYLAILNWIKSGAPYGAEADSGSVAIARLEAYPRETVLDRQGSQQLLVTAHLSNGRSEDVTDQVLYTSNNPEVVEVTPEGLVKARKTGEAAVMIRAAGQAISAGFGVIAKPAASYPSVPRRNFIDHLVFEKLRRFNIVPSDLAGDEEFLRRVCLDITGTLPPPARLREFLAAKDPNKRDQVIE
;
A
#
# COMPACT_ATOMS: atom_id res chain seq x y z
N MET A 1 -46.50 53.17 4.86
CA MET A 1 -46.76 52.12 3.84
C MET A 1 -45.73 52.21 2.74
N ARG A 2 -44.80 51.24 2.64
CA ARG A 2 -44.31 50.62 1.38
C ARG A 2 -43.08 49.77 1.68
N LYS A 3 -43.25 48.47 1.45
CA LYS A 3 -42.27 47.40 1.54
C LYS A 3 -41.23 47.56 0.43
N VAL A 4 -39.95 47.46 0.74
CA VAL A 4 -38.88 47.25 -0.24
C VAL A 4 -38.68 45.73 -0.36
N ARG A 5 -38.92 45.19 -1.55
CA ARG A 5 -38.75 43.77 -1.89
C ARG A 5 -37.26 43.49 -2.11
N GLN A 6 -36.73 42.50 -1.40
CA GLN A 6 -35.44 41.86 -1.73
C GLN A 6 -35.60 41.01 -2.98
N ALA A 7 -34.74 41.21 -3.97
CA ALA A 7 -34.61 40.35 -5.13
C ALA A 7 -33.63 39.22 -4.79
N LEU A 8 -34.11 37.97 -4.81
CA LEU A 8 -33.26 36.78 -4.82
C LEU A 8 -32.67 36.62 -6.23
N LEU A 9 -31.34 36.67 -6.31
CA LEU A 9 -30.60 36.27 -7.50
C LEU A 9 -30.34 34.77 -7.41
N ALA A 10 -31.11 33.97 -8.17
CA ALA A 10 -30.85 32.55 -8.33
C ALA A 10 -29.69 32.36 -9.33
N ILE A 11 -28.53 31.95 -8.84
CA ILE A 11 -27.41 31.50 -9.69
C ILE A 11 -27.77 30.08 -10.17
N ALA A 12 -28.23 29.98 -11.41
CA ALA A 12 -28.38 28.71 -12.09
C ALA A 12 -26.99 28.19 -12.47
N CYS A 13 -26.49 27.18 -11.75
CA CYS A 13 -25.34 26.40 -12.19
C CYS A 13 -25.74 25.58 -13.43
N ALA A 14 -25.27 26.01 -14.60
CA ALA A 14 -25.34 25.22 -15.82
C ALA A 14 -24.46 23.97 -15.65
N VAL A 15 -25.11 22.80 -15.62
CA VAL A 15 -24.43 21.51 -15.74
C VAL A 15 -24.06 21.32 -17.19
N SER A 16 -22.79 21.57 -17.55
CA SER A 16 -22.25 21.16 -18.84
C SER A 16 -22.19 19.63 -18.87
N ALA A 17 -23.16 19.01 -19.54
CA ALA A 17 -23.13 17.60 -19.87
C ALA A 17 -21.98 17.35 -20.87
N LEU A 18 -20.91 16.72 -20.40
CA LEU A 18 -19.91 16.11 -21.28
C LEU A 18 -20.55 14.89 -21.95
N ALA A 19 -21.02 15.11 -23.17
CA ALA A 19 -21.41 14.06 -24.09
C ALA A 19 -20.14 13.32 -24.55
N GLY A 20 -20.06 12.04 -24.17
CA GLY A 20 -18.95 11.15 -24.51
C GLY A 20 -18.80 9.98 -23.53
N ALA A 21 -19.88 9.48 -22.96
CA ALA A 21 -19.85 8.20 -22.26
C ALA A 21 -20.19 7.11 -23.28
N GLU A 22 -19.20 6.36 -23.75
CA GLU A 22 -19.47 4.98 -24.15
C GLU A 22 -20.33 4.37 -23.03
N ASN A 23 -21.42 3.68 -23.37
CA ASN A 23 -22.24 2.96 -22.39
C ASN A 23 -21.39 1.86 -21.76
N VAL A 24 -20.57 2.21 -20.77
CA VAL A 24 -19.70 1.26 -20.09
C VAL A 24 -20.60 0.42 -19.20
N THR A 25 -21.01 -0.72 -19.74
CA THR A 25 -21.93 -1.63 -19.06
C THR A 25 -21.16 -2.29 -17.92
N VAL A 26 -21.42 -1.88 -16.68
CA VAL A 26 -20.84 -2.52 -15.49
C VAL A 26 -21.64 -3.78 -15.16
N ARG A 27 -20.95 -4.90 -15.02
CA ARG A 27 -21.56 -6.21 -14.71
C ARG A 27 -21.94 -6.32 -13.24
N SER A 28 -21.08 -5.84 -12.35
CA SER A 28 -21.33 -5.86 -10.91
C SER A 28 -20.46 -4.82 -10.19
N LEU A 29 -20.92 -4.40 -9.01
CA LEU A 29 -20.14 -3.58 -8.08
C LEU A 29 -19.84 -4.37 -6.81
N ARG A 30 -18.70 -4.07 -6.18
CA ARG A 30 -18.33 -4.57 -4.87
C ARG A 30 -17.77 -3.44 -4.01
N LEU A 31 -18.15 -3.44 -2.73
CA LEU A 31 -17.52 -2.64 -1.68
C LEU A 31 -16.50 -3.49 -0.93
N VAL A 32 -15.33 -2.91 -0.65
CA VAL A 32 -14.27 -3.56 0.13
C VAL A 32 -13.67 -2.54 1.13
N PRO A 33 -13.46 -2.88 2.41
CA PRO A 33 -13.77 -4.17 3.05
C PRO A 33 -15.28 -4.40 3.22
N GLY A 34 -15.66 -5.68 3.37
CA GLY A 34 -17.01 -6.08 3.78
C GLY A 34 -17.11 -6.15 5.30
N ASP A 35 -18.25 -5.73 5.83
CA ASP A 35 -18.64 -5.78 7.24
C ASP A 35 -17.59 -5.31 8.27
N PRO A 36 -16.89 -4.17 8.06
CA PRO A 36 -15.84 -3.74 8.97
C PRO A 36 -16.39 -3.18 10.29
N THR A 37 -15.52 -3.20 11.30
CA THR A 37 -15.73 -2.48 12.56
C THR A 37 -14.80 -1.27 12.64
N LEU A 38 -15.37 -0.08 12.86
CA LEU A 38 -14.65 1.17 13.07
C LEU A 38 -14.59 1.39 14.58
N TRP A 39 -13.39 1.27 15.15
CA TRP A 39 -13.19 1.36 16.60
C TRP A 39 -12.49 2.65 17.03
N GLY A 40 -12.92 3.20 18.17
CA GLY A 40 -12.25 4.29 18.87
C GLY A 40 -12.68 5.69 18.43
N VAL A 41 -12.18 6.70 19.14
CA VAL A 41 -12.32 8.10 18.72
C VAL A 41 -11.76 8.28 17.31
N ASN A 42 -12.57 8.87 16.42
CA ASN A 42 -12.28 9.01 14.99
C ASN A 42 -12.01 7.68 14.26
N GLY A 43 -12.56 6.57 14.77
CA GLY A 43 -12.54 5.27 14.09
C GLY A 43 -13.00 5.43 12.65
N SER A 44 -12.16 5.04 11.69
CA SER A 44 -12.40 5.30 10.28
C SER A 44 -11.88 4.17 9.40
N GLN A 45 -12.44 4.07 8.21
CA GLN A 45 -12.13 3.06 7.22
C GLN A 45 -12.27 3.64 5.83
N ARG A 46 -11.26 3.47 4.97
CA ARG A 46 -11.39 3.64 3.53
C ARG A 46 -12.08 2.45 2.89
N PHE A 47 -12.97 2.74 1.96
CA PHE A 47 -13.62 1.74 1.13
C PHE A 47 -13.23 1.91 -0.32
N LEU A 48 -12.97 0.79 -0.99
CA LEU A 48 -12.89 0.72 -2.44
C LEU A 48 -14.25 0.33 -3.01
N VAL A 49 -14.63 1.00 -4.10
CA VAL A 49 -15.72 0.57 -4.97
C VAL A 49 -15.12 -0.02 -6.22
N LEU A 50 -15.25 -1.33 -6.38
CA LEU A 50 -14.67 -2.06 -7.50
C LEU A 50 -15.77 -2.49 -8.48
N ALA A 51 -15.64 -2.07 -9.74
CA ALA A 51 -16.54 -2.43 -10.82
C ALA A 51 -15.94 -3.57 -11.65
N SER A 52 -16.73 -4.62 -11.88
CA SER A 52 -16.38 -5.70 -12.82
C SER A 52 -17.01 -5.42 -14.18
N TYR A 53 -16.23 -5.59 -15.24
CA TYR A 53 -16.64 -5.29 -16.61
C TYR A 53 -16.74 -6.56 -17.47
N PRO A 54 -17.43 -6.50 -18.64
CA PRO A 54 -17.54 -7.63 -19.56
C PRO A 54 -16.20 -8.13 -20.12
N ASP A 55 -15.17 -7.29 -20.13
CA ASP A 55 -13.79 -7.65 -20.50
C ASP A 55 -13.09 -8.54 -19.45
N GLY A 56 -13.78 -8.88 -18.35
CA GLY A 56 -13.27 -9.69 -17.25
C GLY A 56 -12.39 -8.91 -16.27
N MET A 57 -12.09 -7.64 -16.54
CA MET A 57 -11.27 -6.82 -15.67
C MET A 57 -12.10 -6.17 -14.57
N GLN A 58 -11.44 -5.91 -13.45
CA GLN A 58 -11.96 -5.13 -12.35
C GLN A 58 -11.25 -3.78 -12.34
N ARG A 59 -12.01 -2.70 -12.17
CA ARG A 59 -11.44 -1.34 -12.05
C ARG A 59 -11.91 -0.68 -10.77
N ASP A 60 -11.02 0.10 -10.17
CA ASP A 60 -11.35 0.98 -9.06
C ASP A 60 -12.15 2.18 -9.56
N VAL A 61 -13.41 2.27 -9.12
CA VAL A 61 -14.34 3.35 -9.46
C VAL A 61 -14.73 4.15 -8.23
N THR A 62 -13.94 4.08 -7.15
CA THR A 62 -14.24 4.71 -5.85
C THR A 62 -14.52 6.20 -5.99
N THR A 63 -13.68 6.94 -6.73
CA THR A 63 -13.82 8.39 -6.92
C THR A 63 -14.95 8.77 -7.88
N GLN A 64 -15.43 7.82 -8.68
CA GLN A 64 -16.54 8.01 -9.62
C GLN A 64 -17.88 7.59 -8.99
N SER A 65 -17.84 6.91 -7.85
CA SER A 65 -19.00 6.37 -7.17
C SER A 65 -19.57 7.38 -6.18
N ARG A 66 -20.89 7.34 -6.00
CA ARG A 66 -21.56 8.05 -4.90
C ARG A 66 -21.70 7.12 -3.71
N LEU A 67 -21.04 7.46 -2.60
CA LEU A 67 -21.18 6.77 -1.31
C LEU A 67 -22.26 7.43 -0.45
N ALA A 68 -23.06 6.62 0.24
CA ALA A 68 -24.08 7.07 1.18
C ALA A 68 -24.13 6.16 2.41
N VAL A 69 -24.24 6.76 3.60
CA VAL A 69 -24.49 6.04 4.86
C VAL A 69 -25.99 6.09 5.19
N SER A 70 -26.53 5.01 5.74
CA SER A 70 -27.96 4.94 6.09
C SER A 70 -28.36 5.84 7.27
N ASP A 71 -27.40 6.20 8.14
CA ASP A 71 -27.62 7.11 9.26
C ASP A 71 -26.44 8.09 9.42
N ALA A 72 -26.67 9.36 9.09
CA ALA A 72 -25.69 10.43 9.19
C ALA A 72 -25.35 10.82 10.65
N LYS A 73 -26.11 10.35 11.64
CA LYS A 73 -25.77 10.52 13.07
C LYS A 73 -24.69 9.55 13.51
N LEU A 74 -24.55 8.41 12.83
CA LEU A 74 -23.59 7.36 13.19
C LEU A 74 -22.26 7.51 12.45
N ALA A 75 -22.27 8.03 11.22
CA ALA A 75 -21.06 8.19 10.43
C ALA A 75 -21.18 9.32 9.39
N ARG A 76 -20.03 9.75 8.88
CA ARG A 76 -19.93 10.67 7.73
C ARG A 76 -18.99 10.14 6.67
N VAL A 77 -19.27 10.50 5.43
CA VAL A 77 -18.42 10.23 4.27
C VAL A 77 -17.42 11.38 4.10
N GLU A 78 -16.15 11.06 3.94
CA GLU A 78 -15.05 11.96 3.59
C GLU A 78 -14.53 11.70 2.16
N ALA A 79 -13.55 12.49 1.74
CA ALA A 79 -12.86 12.29 0.48
C ALA A 79 -12.21 10.90 0.36
N ALA A 80 -11.97 10.46 -0.87
CA ALA A 80 -11.28 9.20 -1.19
C ALA A 80 -11.89 7.95 -0.52
N GLY A 81 -13.22 7.92 -0.39
CA GLY A 81 -13.94 6.74 0.11
C GLY A 81 -13.80 6.48 1.61
N ARG A 82 -13.31 7.44 2.40
CA ARG A 82 -13.18 7.28 3.85
C ARG A 82 -14.51 7.50 4.57
N ILE A 83 -14.87 6.58 5.45
CA ILE A 83 -16.00 6.69 6.37
C ILE A 83 -15.45 6.88 7.78
N VAL A 84 -15.96 7.88 8.49
CA VAL A 84 -15.56 8.19 9.87
C VAL A 84 -16.77 8.00 10.79
N ALA A 85 -16.60 7.20 11.83
CA ALA A 85 -17.59 6.99 12.87
C ALA A 85 -17.78 8.25 13.72
N LEU A 86 -19.02 8.59 14.03
CA LEU A 86 -19.42 9.71 14.87
C LEU A 86 -20.04 9.25 16.19
N ALA A 87 -20.70 8.09 16.19
CA ALA A 87 -21.31 7.46 17.35
C ALA A 87 -21.37 5.94 17.19
N ASP A 88 -21.52 5.23 18.31
CA ASP A 88 -21.64 3.77 18.33
C ASP A 88 -22.96 3.32 17.69
N GLY A 89 -22.90 2.24 16.91
CA GLY A 89 -24.07 1.68 16.25
C GLY A 89 -23.72 0.87 15.00
N LYS A 90 -24.75 0.34 14.34
CA LYS A 90 -24.64 -0.35 13.05
C LYS A 90 -25.37 0.46 12.00
N PHE A 91 -24.76 0.64 10.84
CA PHE A 91 -25.34 1.33 9.69
C PHE A 91 -24.95 0.64 8.38
N GLU A 92 -25.71 0.89 7.31
CA GLU A 92 -25.39 0.41 5.97
C GLU A 92 -24.59 1.49 5.22
N LEU A 93 -23.52 1.08 4.53
CA LEU A 93 -22.83 1.87 3.53
C LEU A 93 -23.24 1.37 2.14
N ALA A 94 -23.74 2.27 1.30
CA ALA A 94 -24.10 1.99 -0.08
C ALA A 94 -23.19 2.76 -1.05
N ALA A 95 -22.76 2.09 -2.13
CA ALA A 95 -22.02 2.66 -3.24
C ALA A 95 -22.84 2.55 -4.53
N HIS A 96 -23.04 3.68 -5.20
CA HIS A 96 -23.76 3.78 -6.46
C HIS A 96 -22.81 4.16 -7.59
N PHE A 97 -22.80 3.36 -8.66
CA PHE A 97 -22.06 3.65 -9.89
C PHE A 97 -22.70 2.98 -11.10
N ALA A 98 -22.88 3.72 -12.20
CA ALA A 98 -23.42 3.22 -13.46
C ALA A 98 -24.72 2.39 -13.32
N GLY A 99 -25.66 2.84 -12.48
CA GLY A 99 -26.94 2.16 -12.23
C GLY A 99 -26.87 0.92 -11.32
N GLN A 100 -25.66 0.49 -10.95
CA GLN A 100 -25.44 -0.60 -10.01
C GLN A 100 -25.30 -0.08 -8.58
N VAL A 101 -25.60 -0.94 -7.60
CA VAL A 101 -25.48 -0.64 -6.17
C VAL A 101 -24.78 -1.78 -5.44
N ALA A 102 -23.75 -1.46 -4.67
CA ALA A 102 -23.14 -2.37 -3.69
C ALA A 102 -23.40 -1.87 -2.27
N LYS A 103 -23.59 -2.79 -1.33
CA LYS A 103 -23.88 -2.48 0.07
C LYS A 103 -23.01 -3.31 1.01
N THR A 104 -22.71 -2.76 2.18
CA THR A 104 -22.05 -3.47 3.28
C THR A 104 -22.57 -2.94 4.61
N THR A 105 -22.63 -3.81 5.63
CA THR A 105 -22.90 -3.34 6.99
C THR A 105 -21.62 -2.75 7.57
N VAL A 106 -21.71 -1.75 8.43
CA VAL A 106 -20.59 -1.15 9.13
C VAL A 106 -20.94 -1.03 10.60
N THR A 107 -20.05 -1.48 11.48
CA THR A 107 -20.23 -1.36 12.93
C THR A 107 -19.29 -0.29 13.47
N ALA A 108 -19.81 0.75 14.11
CA ALA A 108 -19.04 1.71 14.90
C ALA A 108 -19.10 1.32 16.38
N ALA A 109 -17.95 1.26 17.04
CA ALA A 109 -17.85 0.87 18.45
C ALA A 109 -16.79 1.67 19.20
N GLY A 110 -17.04 2.04 20.45
CA GLY A 110 -16.08 2.81 21.25
C GLY A 110 -15.74 4.17 20.63
N ALA A 111 -16.68 4.82 19.94
CA ALA A 111 -16.47 6.12 19.28
C ALA A 111 -16.05 7.25 20.25
N ARG A 112 -16.18 7.01 21.56
CA ARG A 112 -15.75 7.91 22.64
C ARG A 112 -14.50 7.42 23.37
N ASP A 113 -14.00 6.23 23.05
CA ASP A 113 -12.85 5.63 23.70
C ASP A 113 -11.57 6.14 23.03
N PRO A 114 -10.74 6.95 23.72
CA PRO A 114 -9.49 7.40 23.15
C PRO A 114 -8.55 6.22 23.00
N ARG A 115 -7.82 6.18 21.88
CA ARG A 115 -6.72 5.24 21.74
C ARG A 115 -5.62 5.63 22.73
N GLN A 116 -5.15 4.66 23.50
CA GLN A 116 -3.97 4.85 24.34
C GLN A 116 -2.76 5.14 23.46
N PHE A 117 -1.94 6.10 23.87
CA PHE A 117 -0.72 6.46 23.15
C PHE A 117 0.25 5.28 23.13
N SER A 118 0.82 5.03 21.95
CA SER A 118 1.96 4.14 21.79
C SER A 118 3.05 4.80 20.96
N PHE A 119 4.27 4.86 21.49
CA PHE A 119 5.44 5.37 20.79
C PHE A 119 5.69 4.61 19.48
N ALA A 120 5.69 3.28 19.51
CA ALA A 120 5.94 2.42 18.36
C ALA A 120 4.98 2.73 17.20
N ARG A 121 3.71 2.94 17.54
CA ARG A 121 2.66 3.20 16.56
C ARG A 121 2.62 4.66 16.11
N GLU A 122 2.53 5.58 17.05
CA GLU A 122 2.30 7.01 16.76
C GLU A 122 3.58 7.67 16.23
N LEU A 123 4.75 7.40 16.83
CA LEU A 123 6.02 8.00 16.40
C LEU A 123 6.86 7.09 15.50
N GLY A 124 6.96 5.81 15.84
CA GLY A 124 7.62 4.83 14.98
C GLY A 124 6.97 4.76 13.60
N GLY A 125 5.62 4.83 13.54
CA GLY A 125 4.86 4.95 12.30
C GLY A 125 5.24 6.18 11.46
N ILE A 126 5.39 7.35 12.09
CA ILE A 126 5.87 8.57 11.40
C ILE A 126 7.26 8.35 10.84
N PHE A 127 8.19 7.80 11.63
CA PHE A 127 9.57 7.58 11.18
C PHE A 127 9.65 6.62 10.00
N THR A 128 8.83 5.57 9.99
CA THR A 128 8.75 4.65 8.86
C THR A 128 8.09 5.27 7.65
N LYS A 129 6.90 5.86 7.81
CA LYS A 129 6.18 6.55 6.73
C LYS A 129 7.04 7.61 6.03
N ARG A 130 7.90 8.31 6.79
CA ARG A 130 8.79 9.35 6.28
C ARG A 130 10.16 8.84 5.82
N GLY A 131 10.41 7.54 5.94
CA GLY A 131 11.65 6.89 5.52
C GLY A 131 12.86 7.22 6.40
N CYS A 132 12.66 7.78 7.60
CA CYS A 132 13.75 8.14 8.52
C CYS A 132 14.52 6.91 9.00
N ASN A 133 13.82 5.78 9.18
CA ASN A 133 14.39 4.52 9.63
C ASN A 133 14.56 3.48 8.51
N SER A 134 14.74 3.93 7.27
CA SER A 134 15.16 3.08 6.15
C SER A 134 16.66 2.74 6.24
N SER A 135 17.07 1.69 5.52
CA SER A 135 18.49 1.26 5.41
C SER A 135 19.42 2.37 4.93
N ASP A 136 18.90 3.31 4.15
CA ASP A 136 19.68 4.37 3.54
C ASP A 136 19.78 5.61 4.46
N CYS A 137 19.08 5.61 5.59
CA CYS A 137 19.03 6.68 6.58
C CYS A 137 19.46 6.18 7.98
N HIS A 138 18.67 6.46 9.02
CA HIS A 138 18.99 6.09 10.40
C HIS A 138 18.73 4.62 10.71
N GLY A 139 18.04 3.90 9.82
CA GLY A 139 17.82 2.45 9.87
C GLY A 139 19.00 1.61 9.37
N SER A 140 20.08 2.25 8.91
CA SER A 140 21.31 1.54 8.53
C SER A 140 21.95 0.86 9.74
N VAL A 141 22.79 -0.15 9.51
CA VAL A 141 23.48 -0.91 10.58
C VAL A 141 24.16 0.01 11.59
N LYS A 142 24.78 1.11 11.13
CA LYS A 142 25.48 2.08 11.99
C LYS A 142 24.65 3.31 12.39
N GLY A 143 23.43 3.46 11.88
CA GLY A 143 22.70 4.72 11.92
C GLY A 143 23.38 5.84 11.12
N LYS A 144 22.93 7.08 11.30
CA LYS A 144 23.53 8.28 10.66
C LYS A 144 23.51 9.47 11.61
N GLY A 145 24.55 10.32 11.54
CA GLY A 145 24.62 11.55 12.33
C GLY A 145 24.50 11.34 13.84
N GLY A 146 24.97 10.18 14.34
CA GLY A 146 24.85 9.76 15.74
C GLY A 146 23.45 9.35 16.20
N LEU A 147 22.48 9.19 15.29
CA LEU A 147 21.16 8.65 15.59
C LEU A 147 21.01 7.31 14.88
N LYS A 148 20.64 6.29 15.65
CA LYS A 148 20.29 4.96 15.17
C LYS A 148 18.82 4.70 15.45
N LEU A 149 18.13 4.19 14.44
CA LEU A 149 16.77 3.68 14.54
C LEU A 149 16.77 2.25 13.99
N SER A 150 15.86 1.43 14.46
CA SER A 150 15.61 0.09 13.99
C SER A 150 14.87 0.15 12.66
N ALA A 151 15.17 -0.79 11.76
CA ALA A 151 14.54 -0.83 10.44
C ALA A 151 13.01 -0.95 10.59
N ASN A 152 12.27 -0.02 9.98
CA ASN A 152 10.81 0.02 10.04
C ASN A 152 10.20 0.05 11.45
N ALA A 153 10.93 0.51 12.48
CA ALA A 153 10.51 0.48 13.89
C ALA A 153 10.34 -0.96 14.45
N LEU A 154 11.23 -1.88 14.07
CA LEU A 154 11.28 -3.26 14.54
C LEU A 154 11.56 -3.37 16.05
N TYR A 155 12.38 -2.48 16.61
CA TYR A 155 12.76 -2.43 18.03
C TYR A 155 12.41 -1.06 18.63
N PRO A 156 11.10 -0.78 18.86
CA PRO A 156 10.63 0.55 19.24
C PRO A 156 11.17 1.03 20.59
N GLN A 157 11.45 0.11 21.53
CA GLN A 157 12.03 0.47 22.82
C GLN A 157 13.47 0.97 22.68
N GLU A 158 14.26 0.37 21.80
CA GLU A 158 15.60 0.84 21.48
C GLU A 158 15.55 2.18 20.76
N ASP A 159 14.63 2.34 19.80
CA ASP A 159 14.43 3.61 19.08
C ASP A 159 14.08 4.76 20.02
N TYR A 160 13.17 4.50 20.96
CA TYR A 160 12.81 5.44 22.01
C TYR A 160 14.04 5.86 22.83
N ARG A 161 14.86 4.90 23.28
CA ARG A 161 16.07 5.20 24.05
C ARG A 161 17.08 6.01 23.23
N TRP A 162 17.30 5.66 21.96
CA TRP A 162 18.15 6.44 21.06
C TRP A 162 17.68 7.89 20.87
N ILE A 163 16.37 8.12 20.92
CA ILE A 163 15.78 9.46 20.80
C ILE A 163 15.86 10.23 22.12
N VAL A 164 15.51 9.61 23.25
CA VAL A 164 15.34 10.28 24.55
C VAL A 164 16.65 10.36 25.32
N GLU A 165 17.44 9.28 25.32
CA GLU A 165 18.72 9.22 26.03
C GLU A 165 19.86 9.65 25.10
N GLY A 166 19.85 9.21 23.84
CA GLY A 166 20.95 9.41 22.90
C GLY A 166 22.11 8.43 23.09
N GLY A 167 23.18 8.63 22.31
CA GLY A 167 24.39 7.80 22.36
C GLY A 167 25.22 7.90 21.08
N ALA A 168 26.33 7.15 21.00
CA ALA A 168 27.03 6.88 19.75
C ALA A 168 27.04 5.39 19.47
N TYR A 169 26.67 5.00 18.23
CA TYR A 169 26.70 3.60 17.84
C TYR A 169 28.15 3.12 17.71
N GLN A 170 28.46 1.98 18.34
CA GLN A 170 29.74 1.32 18.23
C GLN A 170 29.59 -0.01 17.50
N VAL A 171 30.43 -0.25 16.50
CA VAL A 171 30.45 -1.50 15.74
C VAL A 171 30.88 -2.63 16.69
N LEU A 172 30.11 -3.72 16.73
CA LEU A 172 30.33 -4.90 17.59
C LEU A 172 30.14 -4.67 19.10
N SER A 173 29.47 -3.60 19.52
CA SER A 173 29.05 -3.41 20.91
C SER A 173 27.58 -3.01 20.97
N ALA A 174 26.83 -3.62 21.89
CA ALA A 174 25.46 -3.23 22.19
C ALA A 174 25.38 -1.99 23.10
N GLU A 175 26.48 -1.64 23.77
CA GLU A 175 26.52 -0.47 24.65
C GLU A 175 26.91 0.80 23.88
N PRO A 176 26.15 1.90 24.01
CA PRO A 176 26.51 3.18 23.41
C PRO A 176 27.74 3.74 24.11
N ALA A 177 28.80 4.00 23.34
CA ALA A 177 29.99 4.69 23.83
C ALA A 177 29.83 6.23 23.76
N GLY A 178 30.61 6.95 24.55
CA GLY A 178 30.67 8.42 24.50
C GLY A 178 29.48 9.14 25.15
N PRO A 179 29.43 10.49 25.03
CA PRO A 179 28.37 11.29 25.62
C PRO A 179 27.02 10.98 24.97
N ARG A 180 26.02 10.70 25.82
CA ARG A 180 24.64 10.51 25.40
C ARG A 180 24.01 11.87 25.12
N ILE A 181 23.80 12.18 23.84
CA ILE A 181 23.18 13.42 23.38
C ILE A 181 21.75 13.09 22.91
N PRO A 182 20.72 13.45 23.70
CA PRO A 182 19.33 13.30 23.32
C PRO A 182 19.00 13.98 21.99
N ARG A 183 17.98 13.48 21.29
CA ARG A 183 17.42 14.13 20.09
C ARG A 183 16.24 15.03 20.38
N ILE A 184 15.86 15.13 21.66
CA ILE A 184 14.76 15.94 22.15
C ILE A 184 15.23 16.88 23.25
N GLU A 185 14.61 18.05 23.29
CA GLU A 185 14.80 19.06 24.32
C GLU A 185 13.49 19.27 25.07
N LYS A 186 13.36 18.74 26.29
CA LYS A 186 12.09 18.83 27.02
C LYS A 186 11.74 20.25 27.48
N LYS A 187 12.75 21.10 27.69
CA LYS A 187 12.56 22.49 28.14
C LYS A 187 12.19 23.44 27.00
N ASP A 188 12.75 23.21 25.82
CA ASP A 188 12.45 23.94 24.58
C ASP A 188 12.12 22.92 23.46
N PRO A 189 10.93 22.29 23.47
CA PRO A 189 10.56 21.22 22.54
C PRO A 189 10.82 21.53 21.07
N GLU A 190 10.57 22.76 20.64
CA GLU A 190 10.79 23.25 19.28
C GLU A 190 12.26 23.23 18.85
N LYS A 191 13.22 23.26 19.80
CA LYS A 191 14.67 23.18 19.53
C LYS A 191 15.18 21.74 19.38
N SER A 192 14.32 20.74 19.56
CA SER A 192 14.67 19.32 19.43
C SER A 192 15.23 19.01 18.03
N LEU A 193 16.38 18.34 17.97
CA LEU A 193 16.96 17.88 16.69
C LEU A 193 16.00 16.95 15.92
N LEU A 194 15.16 16.20 16.64
CA LEU A 194 14.11 15.34 16.08
C LEU A 194 13.06 16.13 15.28
N LEU A 195 12.91 17.43 15.54
CA LEU A 195 12.04 18.33 14.78
C LEU A 195 12.82 19.16 13.76
N LEU A 196 13.96 19.73 14.16
CA LEU A 196 14.71 20.68 13.32
C LEU A 196 15.38 20.02 12.10
N LYS A 197 15.85 18.78 12.22
CA LYS A 197 16.50 18.08 11.09
C LYS A 197 15.48 17.70 10.00
N PRO A 198 14.35 17.05 10.32
CA PRO A 198 13.40 16.63 9.28
C PRO A 198 12.62 17.79 8.64
N THR A 199 12.51 18.94 9.29
CA THR A 199 11.91 20.17 8.72
C THR A 199 12.91 21.06 7.99
N GLU A 200 14.20 20.71 8.01
CA GLU A 200 15.31 21.55 7.51
C GLU A 200 15.46 22.90 8.25
N GLY A 201 14.96 23.02 9.47
CA GLY A 201 15.35 24.11 10.37
C GLY A 201 16.85 24.08 10.72
N LEU A 202 17.49 22.91 10.57
CA LEU A 202 18.94 22.73 10.56
C LEU A 202 19.36 21.88 9.35
N PRO A 203 20.61 22.03 8.85
CA PRO A 203 21.12 21.21 7.75
C PRO A 203 20.96 19.72 8.03
N HIS A 204 20.34 19.00 7.10
CA HIS A 204 20.08 17.58 7.19
C HIS A 204 20.40 16.89 5.86
N GLY A 205 21.37 15.98 5.85
CA GLY A 205 21.77 15.27 4.62
C GLY A 205 20.69 14.39 4.01
N GLY A 206 19.63 14.07 4.78
CA GLY A 206 18.44 13.41 4.27
C GLY A 206 17.41 14.36 3.66
N GLY A 207 17.65 15.68 3.62
CA GLY A 207 16.70 16.68 3.17
C GLY A 207 15.43 16.76 4.04
N ARG A 208 14.44 17.50 3.55
CA ARG A 208 13.12 17.61 4.18
C ARG A 208 12.36 16.29 4.17
N ARG A 209 11.76 15.95 5.31
CA ARG A 209 10.86 14.79 5.47
C ARG A 209 9.44 15.18 5.75
N PHE A 210 9.22 16.28 6.49
CA PHE A 210 7.91 16.87 6.70
C PHE A 210 8.03 18.36 6.97
N SER A 211 6.94 19.12 6.77
CA SER A 211 6.92 20.57 6.98
C SER A 211 6.67 20.91 8.46
N GLN A 212 7.19 22.05 8.90
CA GLN A 212 6.81 22.62 10.19
C GLN A 212 5.29 22.86 10.24
N GLY A 213 4.65 22.53 11.36
CA GLY A 213 3.19 22.64 11.53
C GLY A 213 2.36 21.54 10.86
N SER A 214 2.98 20.60 10.13
CA SER A 214 2.28 19.40 9.64
C SER A 214 1.77 18.52 10.79
N ALA A 215 0.82 17.63 10.52
CA ALA A 215 0.30 16.69 11.52
C ALA A 215 1.41 15.86 12.19
N ASP A 216 2.37 15.38 11.41
CA ASP A 216 3.51 14.60 11.92
C ASP A 216 4.43 15.45 12.82
N TYR A 217 4.69 16.70 12.42
CA TYR A 217 5.46 17.64 13.25
C TYR A 217 4.75 17.89 14.58
N LEU A 218 3.44 18.16 14.54
CA LEU A 218 2.64 18.43 15.74
C LEU A 218 2.53 17.19 16.64
N ALA A 219 2.42 15.99 16.08
CA ALA A 219 2.42 14.74 16.84
C ALA A 219 3.72 14.57 17.63
N ILE A 220 4.88 14.75 16.97
CA ILE A 220 6.19 14.67 17.63
C ILE A 220 6.34 15.80 18.67
N LEU A 221 5.98 17.04 18.32
CA LEU A 221 6.09 18.19 19.22
C LEU A 221 5.24 18.01 20.48
N ASN A 222 3.98 17.59 20.33
CA ASN A 222 3.06 17.37 21.44
C ASN A 222 3.52 16.21 22.33
N TRP A 223 4.09 15.16 21.75
CA TRP A 223 4.71 14.08 22.51
C TRP A 223 5.89 14.59 23.37
N ILE A 224 6.79 15.42 22.81
CA ILE A 224 7.90 16.01 23.56
C ILE A 224 7.37 16.92 24.68
N LYS A 225 6.40 17.78 24.38
CA LYS A 225 5.72 18.65 25.36
C LYS A 225 5.06 17.87 26.50
N SER A 226 4.59 16.67 26.22
CA SER A 226 3.99 15.77 27.22
C SER A 226 5.02 14.98 28.04
N GLY A 227 6.32 15.35 27.96
CA GLY A 227 7.39 14.71 28.70
C GLY A 227 8.06 13.54 27.99
N ALA A 228 7.68 13.28 26.73
CA ALA A 228 8.15 12.18 25.88
C ALA A 228 7.92 10.78 26.51
N PRO A 229 6.67 10.38 26.84
CA PRO A 229 6.39 9.05 27.40
C PRO A 229 6.61 7.94 26.36
N TYR A 230 6.96 6.73 26.81
CA TYR A 230 7.02 5.57 25.91
C TYR A 230 5.62 5.07 25.50
N GLY A 231 4.65 5.09 26.43
CA GLY A 231 3.26 4.74 26.14
C GLY A 231 2.85 3.38 26.67
N ALA A 232 1.64 2.97 26.31
CA ALA A 232 0.97 1.77 26.83
C ALA A 232 1.68 0.47 26.45
N GLU A 233 2.55 0.45 25.44
CA GLU A 233 3.37 -0.71 25.09
C GLU A 233 4.47 -1.05 26.09
N ALA A 234 4.66 -0.24 27.13
CA ALA A 234 5.41 -0.65 28.30
C ALA A 234 4.73 -1.81 29.06
N ASP A 235 3.40 -1.92 28.94
CA ASP A 235 2.60 -2.90 29.66
C ASP A 235 2.48 -4.21 28.86
N SER A 236 2.57 -5.34 29.56
CA SER A 236 2.49 -6.70 28.98
C SER A 236 1.14 -7.03 28.32
N GLY A 237 0.12 -6.20 28.53
CA GLY A 237 -1.22 -6.30 27.90
C GLY A 237 -1.44 -5.37 26.71
N SER A 238 -0.40 -4.72 26.20
CA SER A 238 -0.54 -3.74 25.12
C SER A 238 -0.99 -4.33 23.78
N VAL A 239 -1.75 -3.54 23.04
CA VAL A 239 -2.28 -3.94 21.74
C VAL A 239 -1.28 -3.60 20.65
N ALA A 240 -0.59 -4.63 20.12
CA ALA A 240 0.40 -4.50 19.06
C ALA A 240 -0.21 -4.84 17.69
N ILE A 241 0.44 -4.39 16.61
CA ILE A 241 0.13 -4.83 15.25
C ILE A 241 0.67 -6.26 15.07
N ALA A 242 -0.23 -7.23 14.95
CA ALA A 242 0.11 -8.64 14.77
C ALA A 242 0.47 -8.94 13.31
N ARG A 243 -0.31 -8.41 12.34
CA ARG A 243 0.02 -8.51 10.91
C ARG A 243 -0.52 -7.33 10.11
N LEU A 244 0.12 -7.03 8.99
CA LEU A 244 -0.39 -6.15 7.94
C LEU A 244 -0.98 -6.96 6.79
N GLU A 245 -2.04 -6.44 6.18
CA GLU A 245 -2.65 -6.96 4.97
C GLU A 245 -2.85 -5.83 3.97
N ALA A 246 -2.52 -6.09 2.70
CA ALA A 246 -2.76 -5.17 1.60
C ALA A 246 -3.84 -5.72 0.69
N TYR A 247 -4.75 -4.84 0.28
CA TYR A 247 -5.79 -5.16 -0.67
C TYR A 247 -5.88 -4.08 -1.78
N PRO A 248 -6.07 -4.47 -3.05
CA PRO A 248 -5.91 -5.83 -3.57
C PRO A 248 -4.46 -6.32 -3.49
N ARG A 249 -4.27 -7.63 -3.29
CA ARG A 249 -2.92 -8.25 -3.24
C ARG A 249 -2.24 -8.27 -4.61
N GLU A 250 -3.03 -8.41 -5.68
CA GLU A 250 -2.58 -8.38 -7.07
C GLU A 250 -3.59 -7.60 -7.90
N THR A 251 -3.10 -6.77 -8.82
CA THR A 251 -3.94 -5.97 -9.73
C THR A 251 -3.38 -5.96 -11.14
N VAL A 252 -4.25 -5.99 -12.14
CA VAL A 252 -3.87 -5.74 -13.54
C VAL A 252 -4.51 -4.42 -13.97
N LEU A 253 -3.69 -3.52 -14.49
CA LEU A 253 -4.05 -2.18 -14.94
C LEU A 253 -3.88 -2.08 -16.45
N ASP A 254 -4.75 -1.31 -17.09
CA ASP A 254 -4.46 -0.77 -18.42
C ASP A 254 -3.44 0.39 -18.32
N ARG A 255 -2.96 0.89 -19.46
CA ARG A 255 -1.90 1.93 -19.50
C ARG A 255 -2.25 3.24 -18.79
N GLN A 256 -3.53 3.54 -18.58
CA GLN A 256 -4.00 4.74 -17.88
C GLN A 256 -4.65 4.40 -16.53
N GLY A 257 -4.62 3.12 -16.16
CA GLY A 257 -5.27 2.60 -14.99
C GLY A 257 -4.63 3.09 -13.70
N SER A 258 -5.48 3.22 -12.69
CA SER A 258 -5.07 3.47 -11.32
C SER A 258 -5.80 2.54 -10.38
N GLN A 259 -5.20 2.31 -9.23
CA GLN A 259 -5.76 1.48 -8.16
C GLN A 259 -5.36 2.07 -6.82
N GLN A 260 -6.32 2.35 -5.96
CA GLN A 260 -6.04 2.64 -4.57
C GLN A 260 -5.75 1.34 -3.83
N LEU A 261 -4.65 1.31 -3.08
CA LEU A 261 -4.39 0.25 -2.10
C LEU A 261 -5.08 0.58 -0.79
N LEU A 262 -5.62 -0.45 -0.13
CA LEU A 262 -5.99 -0.44 1.28
C LEU A 262 -4.95 -1.23 2.06
N VAL A 263 -4.55 -0.72 3.21
CA VAL A 263 -3.66 -1.44 4.13
C VAL A 263 -4.34 -1.55 5.48
N THR A 264 -4.55 -2.77 5.92
CA THR A 264 -5.21 -3.10 7.19
C THR A 264 -4.20 -3.66 8.17
N ALA A 265 -4.14 -3.08 9.36
CA ALA A 265 -3.43 -3.66 10.49
C ALA A 265 -4.39 -4.56 11.26
N HIS A 266 -4.02 -5.82 11.44
CA HIS A 266 -4.69 -6.74 12.36
C HIS A 266 -3.95 -6.70 13.69
N LEU A 267 -4.68 -6.37 14.75
CA LEU A 267 -4.12 -6.16 16.08
C LEU A 267 -4.14 -7.45 16.91
N SER A 268 -3.27 -7.52 17.93
CA SER A 268 -3.15 -8.67 18.83
C SER A 268 -4.42 -8.99 19.61
N ASN A 269 -5.32 -8.01 19.77
CA ASN A 269 -6.61 -8.18 20.43
C ASN A 269 -7.77 -8.53 19.48
N GLY A 270 -7.47 -8.91 18.23
CA GLY A 270 -8.44 -9.36 17.24
C GLY A 270 -9.16 -8.24 16.48
N ARG A 271 -8.93 -6.97 16.83
CA ARG A 271 -9.44 -5.82 16.06
C ARG A 271 -8.62 -5.60 14.79
N SER A 272 -9.21 -4.90 13.83
CA SER A 272 -8.55 -4.45 12.61
C SER A 272 -8.69 -2.95 12.46
N GLU A 273 -7.70 -2.30 11.84
CA GLU A 273 -7.69 -0.86 11.61
C GLU A 273 -7.14 -0.52 10.23
N ASP A 274 -7.72 0.49 9.59
CA ASP A 274 -7.16 1.10 8.39
C ASP A 274 -5.89 1.90 8.73
N VAL A 275 -4.77 1.45 8.17
CA VAL A 275 -3.44 2.08 8.30
C VAL A 275 -2.91 2.55 6.94
N THR A 276 -3.78 2.70 5.94
CA THR A 276 -3.38 3.05 4.56
C THR A 276 -2.55 4.34 4.49
N ASP A 277 -2.82 5.33 5.35
CA ASP A 277 -2.03 6.58 5.45
C ASP A 277 -0.86 6.52 6.43
N GLN A 278 -0.65 5.38 7.10
CA GLN A 278 0.32 5.22 8.18
C GLN A 278 1.48 4.31 7.77
N VAL A 279 1.58 3.97 6.48
CA VAL A 279 2.61 3.09 5.93
C VAL A 279 3.49 3.82 4.92
N LEU A 280 4.67 3.26 4.67
CA LEU A 280 5.53 3.65 3.57
C LEU A 280 5.30 2.76 2.36
N TYR A 281 4.94 3.36 1.23
CA TYR A 281 4.87 2.69 -0.07
C TYR A 281 6.15 2.89 -0.87
N THR A 282 6.59 1.87 -1.60
CA THR A 282 7.71 1.97 -2.54
C THR A 282 7.50 1.00 -3.70
N SER A 283 7.47 1.51 -4.93
CA SER A 283 7.49 0.64 -6.11
C SER A 283 8.91 0.13 -6.34
N ASN A 284 9.08 -1.18 -6.58
CA ASN A 284 10.36 -1.74 -6.98
C ASN A 284 10.72 -1.42 -8.45
N ASN A 285 9.74 -1.01 -9.25
CA ASN A 285 9.92 -0.58 -10.63
C ASN A 285 8.98 0.60 -10.93
N PRO A 286 9.40 1.84 -10.57
CA PRO A 286 8.62 3.06 -10.81
C PRO A 286 8.33 3.33 -12.29
N GLU A 287 9.12 2.78 -13.22
CA GLU A 287 8.84 2.93 -14.64
C GLU A 287 7.60 2.16 -15.09
N VAL A 288 7.20 1.11 -14.38
CA VAL A 288 6.00 0.31 -14.66
C VAL A 288 4.81 0.86 -13.88
N VAL A 289 4.93 1.00 -12.55
CA VAL A 289 3.92 1.65 -11.71
C VAL A 289 4.55 2.62 -10.72
N GLU A 290 3.95 3.80 -10.59
CA GLU A 290 4.25 4.73 -9.51
C GLU A 290 3.21 4.60 -8.39
N VAL A 291 3.59 4.88 -7.15
CA VAL A 291 2.70 4.87 -5.99
C VAL A 291 2.84 6.17 -5.21
N THR A 292 1.71 6.79 -4.85
CA THR A 292 1.70 8.00 -4.01
C THR A 292 1.81 7.64 -2.52
N PRO A 293 2.17 8.61 -1.64
CA PRO A 293 2.18 8.38 -0.19
C PRO A 293 0.84 7.95 0.41
N GLU A 294 -0.27 8.25 -0.26
CA GLU A 294 -1.64 7.88 0.13
C GLU A 294 -2.03 6.48 -0.35
N GLY A 295 -1.14 5.77 -1.08
CA GLY A 295 -1.36 4.42 -1.58
C GLY A 295 -2.05 4.34 -2.95
N LEU A 296 -2.15 5.46 -3.69
CA LEU A 296 -2.68 5.44 -5.05
C LEU A 296 -1.60 4.98 -6.03
N VAL A 297 -1.81 3.82 -6.65
CA VAL A 297 -0.93 3.26 -7.68
C VAL A 297 -1.41 3.71 -9.06
N LYS A 298 -0.48 4.16 -9.91
CA LYS A 298 -0.76 4.60 -11.28
C LYS A 298 0.15 3.88 -12.27
N ALA A 299 -0.43 3.37 -13.35
CA ALA A 299 0.31 2.78 -14.45
C ALA A 299 1.21 3.82 -15.16
N ARG A 300 2.34 3.34 -15.70
CA ARG A 300 3.31 4.12 -16.48
C ARG A 300 3.70 3.41 -17.75
N LYS A 301 4.37 2.25 -17.64
CA LYS A 301 4.76 1.40 -18.77
C LYS A 301 4.25 -0.01 -18.55
N THR A 302 4.12 -0.74 -19.65
CA THR A 302 3.80 -2.17 -19.61
C THR A 302 4.89 -2.95 -18.91
N GLY A 303 4.50 -3.92 -18.09
CA GLY A 303 5.41 -4.76 -17.33
C GLY A 303 4.81 -5.21 -16.02
N GLU A 304 5.65 -5.75 -15.15
CA GLU A 304 5.29 -6.15 -13.80
C GLU A 304 6.09 -5.35 -12.78
N ALA A 305 5.45 -5.04 -11.66
CA ALA A 305 6.07 -4.38 -10.52
C ALA A 305 5.41 -4.86 -9.23
N ALA A 306 6.14 -4.71 -8.13
CA ALA A 306 5.61 -4.88 -6.79
C ALA A 306 5.70 -3.56 -6.04
N VAL A 307 4.61 -3.19 -5.37
CA VAL A 307 4.59 -2.10 -4.41
C VAL A 307 4.87 -2.70 -3.03
N MET A 308 6.02 -2.38 -2.47
CA MET A 308 6.41 -2.69 -1.10
C MET A 308 5.72 -1.75 -0.12
N ILE A 309 5.19 -2.31 0.96
CA ILE A 309 4.40 -1.61 1.98
C ILE A 309 5.02 -1.91 3.34
N ARG A 310 5.41 -0.88 4.10
CA ARG A 310 6.13 -1.04 5.37
C ARG A 310 5.53 -0.22 6.49
N ALA A 311 5.34 -0.84 7.65
CA ALA A 311 5.00 -0.19 8.91
C ALA A 311 5.24 -1.13 10.10
N ALA A 312 5.57 -0.56 11.27
CA ALA A 312 5.61 -1.27 12.56
C ALA A 312 6.36 -2.62 12.54
N GLY A 313 7.58 -2.62 12.02
CA GLY A 313 8.45 -3.79 11.91
C GLY A 313 8.08 -4.76 10.78
N GLN A 314 6.99 -4.51 10.05
CA GLN A 314 6.47 -5.40 9.02
C GLN A 314 6.70 -4.85 7.61
N ALA A 315 6.85 -5.78 6.67
CA ALA A 315 6.94 -5.50 5.24
C ALA A 315 6.10 -6.52 4.46
N ILE A 316 5.15 -6.03 3.66
CA ILE A 316 4.34 -6.81 2.73
C ILE A 316 4.44 -6.22 1.32
N SER A 317 3.88 -6.91 0.32
CA SER A 317 3.86 -6.42 -1.06
C SER A 317 2.50 -6.63 -1.72
N ALA A 318 2.18 -5.74 -2.65
CA ALA A 318 1.09 -5.88 -3.60
C ALA A 318 1.66 -5.92 -5.02
N GLY A 319 1.24 -6.91 -5.82
CA GLY A 319 1.69 -7.10 -7.20
C GLY A 319 0.86 -6.32 -8.21
N PHE A 320 1.52 -5.76 -9.21
CA PHE A 320 0.88 -5.00 -10.28
C PHE A 320 1.39 -5.44 -11.66
N GLY A 321 0.44 -5.67 -12.57
CA GLY A 321 0.69 -5.80 -13.99
C GLY A 321 0.13 -4.63 -14.76
N VAL A 322 0.90 -4.08 -15.69
CA VAL A 322 0.40 -3.06 -16.63
C VAL A 322 0.41 -3.64 -18.03
N ILE A 323 -0.74 -3.62 -18.68
CA ILE A 323 -0.95 -4.25 -19.98
C ILE A 323 -1.27 -3.20 -21.05
N ALA A 324 -0.88 -3.46 -22.30
CA ALA A 324 -1.09 -2.50 -23.39
C ALA A 324 -2.57 -2.45 -23.80
N LYS A 325 -3.09 -3.58 -24.29
CA LYS A 325 -4.48 -3.77 -24.66
C LYS A 325 -4.88 -5.21 -24.31
N PRO A 326 -6.04 -5.42 -23.67
CA PRO A 326 -6.58 -6.75 -23.47
C PRO A 326 -6.65 -7.53 -24.80
N ALA A 327 -6.18 -8.78 -24.85
CA ALA A 327 -6.43 -9.65 -25.99
C ALA A 327 -7.95 -9.87 -26.13
N ALA A 328 -8.48 -9.73 -27.35
CA ALA A 328 -9.91 -9.89 -27.62
C ALA A 328 -10.39 -11.33 -27.43
N SER A 329 -9.49 -12.30 -27.62
CA SER A 329 -9.72 -13.73 -27.40
C SER A 329 -8.45 -14.37 -26.84
N TYR A 330 -8.54 -15.00 -25.68
CA TYR A 330 -7.42 -15.72 -25.09
C TYR A 330 -7.44 -17.19 -25.54
N PRO A 331 -6.38 -17.74 -26.14
CA PRO A 331 -6.40 -19.09 -26.68
C PRO A 331 -6.48 -20.16 -25.58
N SER A 332 -7.03 -21.33 -25.95
CA SER A 332 -6.88 -22.54 -25.14
C SER A 332 -5.50 -23.14 -25.43
N VAL A 333 -4.60 -23.10 -24.45
CA VAL A 333 -3.24 -23.64 -24.59
C VAL A 333 -3.15 -24.98 -23.86
N PRO A 334 -2.71 -26.08 -24.53
CA PRO A 334 -2.53 -27.37 -23.89
C PRO A 334 -1.51 -27.30 -22.76
N ARG A 335 -1.81 -27.93 -21.62
CA ARG A 335 -0.91 -28.04 -20.46
C ARG A 335 -0.24 -29.40 -20.48
N ARG A 336 1.09 -29.46 -20.32
CA ARG A 336 1.83 -30.72 -20.15
C ARG A 336 2.11 -31.04 -18.69
N ASN A 337 2.30 -30.02 -17.85
CA ASN A 337 2.61 -30.20 -16.43
C ASN A 337 1.98 -29.12 -15.53
N PHE A 338 2.25 -29.20 -14.22
CA PHE A 338 1.73 -28.24 -13.25
C PHE A 338 2.34 -26.84 -13.37
N ILE A 339 3.56 -26.71 -13.92
CA ILE A 339 4.22 -25.41 -14.16
C ILE A 339 3.47 -24.67 -15.28
N ASP A 340 3.12 -25.36 -16.37
CA ASP A 340 2.31 -24.79 -17.46
C ASP A 340 0.98 -24.22 -16.94
N HIS A 341 0.36 -24.90 -15.96
CA HIS A 341 -0.85 -24.39 -15.33
C HIS A 341 -0.60 -23.02 -14.67
N LEU A 342 0.45 -22.89 -13.86
CA LEU A 342 0.79 -21.65 -13.18
C LEU A 342 1.18 -20.53 -14.17
N VAL A 343 1.97 -20.87 -15.19
CA VAL A 343 2.42 -19.93 -16.23
C VAL A 343 1.21 -19.42 -17.03
N PHE A 344 0.36 -20.31 -17.53
CA PHE A 344 -0.78 -19.90 -18.35
C PHE A 344 -1.86 -19.20 -17.55
N GLU A 345 -2.06 -19.53 -16.27
CA GLU A 345 -2.93 -18.73 -15.42
C GLU A 345 -2.38 -17.33 -15.19
N LYS A 346 -1.07 -17.18 -14.97
CA LYS A 346 -0.46 -15.86 -14.85
C LYS A 346 -0.60 -15.07 -16.15
N LEU A 347 -0.19 -15.64 -17.29
CA LEU A 347 -0.31 -14.98 -18.60
C LEU A 347 -1.76 -14.60 -18.90
N ARG A 348 -2.74 -15.45 -18.56
CA ARG A 348 -4.17 -15.17 -18.73
C ARG A 348 -4.63 -14.00 -17.88
N ARG A 349 -4.21 -13.94 -16.61
CA ARG A 349 -4.53 -12.81 -15.72
C ARG A 349 -4.00 -11.49 -16.27
N PHE A 350 -2.77 -11.50 -16.78
CA PHE A 350 -2.13 -10.33 -17.40
C PHE A 350 -2.56 -10.13 -18.86
N ASN A 351 -3.49 -10.95 -19.35
CA ASN A 351 -3.97 -10.93 -20.73
C ASN A 351 -2.84 -10.90 -21.79
N ILE A 352 -1.77 -11.66 -21.52
CA ILE A 352 -0.63 -11.86 -22.41
C ILE A 352 -0.83 -13.21 -23.11
N VAL A 353 -0.89 -13.23 -24.43
CA VAL A 353 -0.98 -14.47 -25.19
C VAL A 353 0.37 -15.20 -25.10
N PRO A 354 0.42 -16.48 -24.68
CA PRO A 354 1.67 -17.23 -24.67
C PRO A 354 2.24 -17.34 -26.08
N SER A 355 3.58 -17.28 -26.19
CA SER A 355 4.25 -17.52 -27.47
C SER A 355 3.96 -18.93 -27.98
N ASP A 356 4.04 -19.10 -29.30
CA ASP A 356 3.96 -20.41 -29.93
C ASP A 356 5.05 -21.36 -29.40
N LEU A 357 4.78 -22.66 -29.49
CA LEU A 357 5.76 -23.69 -29.13
C LEU A 357 7.02 -23.52 -29.99
N ALA A 358 8.17 -23.48 -29.33
CA ALA A 358 9.46 -23.45 -30.02
C ALA A 358 9.60 -24.65 -30.97
N GLY A 359 10.23 -24.42 -32.12
CA GLY A 359 10.63 -25.50 -33.04
C GLY A 359 11.71 -26.40 -32.42
N ASP A 360 11.96 -27.57 -33.01
CA ASP A 360 12.88 -28.57 -32.46
C ASP A 360 14.33 -28.06 -32.32
N GLU A 361 14.83 -27.33 -33.31
CA GLU A 361 16.16 -26.74 -33.27
C GLU A 361 16.31 -25.74 -32.13
N GLU A 362 15.33 -24.84 -31.99
CA GLU A 362 15.31 -23.82 -30.94
C GLU A 362 15.16 -24.46 -29.55
N PHE A 363 14.29 -25.46 -29.42
CA PHE A 363 14.11 -26.23 -28.19
C PHE A 363 15.42 -26.88 -27.73
N LEU A 364 16.08 -27.66 -28.58
CA LEU A 364 17.31 -28.36 -28.20
C LEU A 364 18.41 -27.37 -27.82
N ARG A 365 18.56 -26.29 -28.59
CA ARG A 365 19.53 -25.24 -28.29
C ARG A 365 19.29 -24.60 -26.92
N ARG A 366 18.03 -24.22 -26.62
CA ARG A 366 17.67 -23.58 -25.34
C ARG A 366 17.90 -24.52 -24.16
N VAL A 367 17.44 -25.78 -24.27
CA VAL A 367 17.61 -26.78 -23.21
C VAL A 367 19.08 -27.06 -22.91
N CYS A 368 19.94 -27.22 -23.92
CA CYS A 368 21.38 -27.41 -23.67
C CYS A 368 22.03 -26.17 -23.02
N LEU A 369 21.67 -24.95 -23.47
CA LEU A 369 22.19 -23.74 -22.84
C LEU A 369 21.74 -23.61 -21.38
N ASP A 370 20.48 -23.93 -21.08
CA ASP A 370 19.92 -23.80 -19.72
C ASP A 370 20.43 -24.89 -18.77
N ILE A 371 20.57 -26.14 -19.25
CA ILE A 371 20.95 -27.29 -18.40
C ILE A 371 22.46 -27.47 -18.33
N THR A 372 23.17 -27.36 -19.46
CA THR A 372 24.60 -27.67 -19.55
C THR A 372 25.48 -26.45 -19.80
N GLY A 373 24.91 -25.26 -20.02
CA GLY A 373 25.64 -24.03 -20.28
C GLY A 373 26.32 -23.97 -21.66
N THR A 374 26.03 -24.91 -22.57
CA THR A 374 26.72 -25.06 -23.85
C THR A 374 25.75 -25.38 -24.99
N LEU A 375 26.16 -25.13 -26.24
CA LEU A 375 25.38 -25.51 -27.42
C LEU A 375 25.47 -27.02 -27.67
N PRO A 376 24.43 -27.66 -28.24
CA PRO A 376 24.49 -29.06 -28.62
C PRO A 376 25.57 -29.28 -29.69
N PRO A 377 26.38 -30.36 -29.62
CA PRO A 377 27.28 -30.73 -30.70
C PRO A 377 26.51 -30.91 -32.02
N PRO A 378 27.08 -30.54 -33.19
CA PRO A 378 26.38 -30.65 -34.48
C PRO A 378 25.84 -32.06 -34.81
N ALA A 379 26.53 -33.10 -34.35
CA ALA A 379 26.07 -34.48 -34.52
C ALA A 379 24.76 -34.75 -33.76
N ARG A 380 24.66 -34.30 -32.50
CA ARG A 380 23.48 -34.48 -31.65
C ARG A 380 22.28 -33.69 -32.17
N LEU A 381 22.50 -32.48 -32.69
CA LEU A 381 21.45 -31.70 -33.33
C LEU A 381 20.86 -32.44 -34.54
N ARG A 382 21.71 -32.96 -35.43
CA ARG A 382 21.24 -33.72 -36.60
C ARG A 382 20.45 -34.97 -36.22
N GLU A 383 20.93 -35.70 -35.23
CA GLU A 383 20.23 -36.88 -34.69
C GLU A 383 18.85 -36.50 -34.14
N PHE A 384 18.76 -35.45 -33.33
CA PHE A 384 17.51 -34.99 -32.73
C PHE A 384 16.49 -34.48 -33.77
N LEU A 385 16.95 -33.75 -34.78
CA LEU A 385 16.10 -33.28 -35.87
C LEU A 385 15.59 -34.43 -36.75
N ALA A 386 16.38 -35.48 -36.94
CA ALA A 386 15.98 -36.66 -37.72
C ALA A 386 15.02 -37.60 -36.95
N ALA A 387 15.04 -37.57 -35.61
CA ALA A 387 14.17 -38.41 -34.79
C ALA A 387 12.68 -38.08 -34.99
N LYS A 388 11.87 -39.13 -35.21
CA LYS A 388 10.40 -39.05 -35.40
C LYS A 388 9.60 -39.45 -34.16
N ASP A 389 10.27 -39.83 -33.07
CA ASP A 389 9.61 -40.17 -31.82
C ASP A 389 8.88 -38.94 -31.28
N PRO A 390 7.54 -39.00 -31.04
CA PRO A 390 6.79 -37.88 -30.48
C PRO A 390 7.27 -37.46 -29.08
N ASN A 391 7.97 -38.33 -28.36
CA ASN A 391 8.49 -38.10 -27.00
C ASN A 391 9.96 -37.67 -26.98
N LYS A 392 10.59 -37.45 -28.14
CA LYS A 392 12.02 -37.10 -28.22
C LYS A 392 12.41 -35.87 -27.37
N ARG A 393 11.49 -34.93 -27.15
CA ARG A 393 11.73 -33.75 -26.31
C ARG A 393 11.83 -34.10 -24.84
N ASP A 394 11.01 -35.03 -24.37
CA ASP A 394 10.99 -35.46 -22.97
C ASP A 394 12.24 -36.32 -22.69
N GLN A 395 12.62 -37.21 -23.64
CA GLN A 395 13.85 -38.02 -23.58
C GLN A 395 15.16 -37.20 -23.57
N VAL A 396 15.13 -35.95 -24.02
CA VAL A 396 16.31 -35.06 -23.97
C VAL A 396 16.49 -34.43 -22.59
N ILE A 397 15.41 -34.36 -21.81
CA ILE A 397 15.39 -33.72 -20.48
C ILE A 397 15.67 -34.76 -19.37
N GLU A 398 15.21 -36.00 -19.54
CA GLU A 398 15.55 -37.15 -18.67
C GLU A 398 17.01 -37.58 -18.80
#